data_AF-A0A8H3CEB2-F1
#
_entry.id   AF-A0A8H3CEB2-F1
#
_cell.length_a   1.000
_cell.length_b   1.000
_cell.length_c   1.000
_cell.angle_alpha   90.00
_cell.angle_beta   90.00
_cell.angle_gamma   90.00
#
_symmetry.space_group_name_H-M   'P 1'
#
loop_
_entity.id
_entity.type
_entity.pdbx_description
1 polymer ?
#
loop_
_entity_poly.entity_id
_entity_poly.type
_entity_poly.pdbx_seq_one_letter_code
_entity_poly.pdbx_strand_id
1 'polypeptide(L)'
;MPFSCSLPKLGNPLLVHGCIKLMQSITRFGRPSPFSYEYGHLCFQILVVAFNFCLLKLAIPHDEWIEDVASQELQLQEGHIPVLSKTISETVLDRLTWGNDDHLYCALVRSEEWEDYYDYYEGPLITPDHIHTLQRLLDKDQKNFLIFLRSHYSVCLSGLLYTLYRHIDFKRFPLDPGFHHAFCQFYCRTLLLAPGYPLGESIHQDLMSMSEEHNFTVLDTEDSRSVFLAYIDRLTRLSVTGIHPRASPALALGLLQYAQMLVRSGCESLVPSVIRVTFQCIWRELADGSEPAITLIEHCGQLLKCVLGLLEFLLERAKSARGILLDALDAIVQEELISLVMRILLVVRPTGAQTIDTKGPIGYLIHTAISIIQVFRTAISSTCIEHRFRHDIGGWIAFLENSPRVIIPKSHRFPWMRCNRFLSRTVVLLGGGESAFDNRCVNPRCPGSMKAAYTASDLAYCSVQCCARACHQYPNVD
;
A
#
# COMPACT_ATOMS: atom_id res chain seq x y z
N MET A 1 -41.01 -14.07 3.79
CA MET A 1 -41.03 -14.33 2.34
C MET A 1 -39.63 -14.05 1.83
N PRO A 2 -38.89 -15.06 1.33
CA PRO A 2 -37.63 -14.80 0.66
C PRO A 2 -37.96 -14.06 -0.64
N PHE A 3 -37.34 -12.90 -0.87
CA PHE A 3 -37.33 -12.31 -2.20
C PHE A 3 -36.61 -13.31 -3.10
N SER A 4 -37.34 -14.03 -3.94
CA SER A 4 -36.76 -14.75 -5.08
C SER A 4 -36.08 -13.68 -5.93
N CYS A 5 -34.79 -13.50 -5.74
CA CYS A 5 -34.03 -12.41 -6.33
C CYS A 5 -34.11 -12.59 -7.85
N SER A 6 -34.74 -11.65 -8.55
CA SER A 6 -34.76 -11.65 -10.01
C SER A 6 -33.42 -11.16 -10.57
N LEU A 7 -32.30 -11.71 -10.05
CA LEU A 7 -30.94 -11.50 -10.54
C LEU A 7 -30.86 -11.61 -12.08
N PRO A 8 -31.51 -12.59 -12.73
CA PRO A 8 -31.57 -12.66 -14.20
C PRO A 8 -32.15 -11.42 -14.88
N LYS A 9 -33.11 -10.73 -14.24
CA LYS A 9 -33.74 -9.51 -14.77
C LYS A 9 -32.84 -8.26 -14.59
N LEU A 10 -31.87 -8.30 -13.68
CA LEU A 10 -30.89 -7.23 -13.52
C LEU A 10 -29.86 -7.22 -14.65
N GLY A 11 -29.64 -8.36 -15.31
CA GLY A 11 -28.73 -8.50 -16.45
C GLY A 11 -29.20 -7.91 -17.78
N ASN A 12 -29.99 -6.83 -17.77
CA ASN A 12 -30.57 -6.25 -18.97
C ASN A 12 -29.68 -5.11 -19.54
N PRO A 13 -29.21 -5.20 -20.80
CA PRO A 13 -28.43 -4.13 -21.43
C PRO A 13 -29.10 -2.75 -21.44
N LEU A 14 -30.42 -2.69 -21.56
CA LEU A 14 -31.17 -1.43 -21.52
C LEU A 14 -31.07 -0.75 -20.14
N LEU A 15 -30.91 -1.53 -19.07
CA LEU A 15 -30.70 -0.99 -17.73
C LEU A 15 -29.33 -0.31 -17.62
N VAL A 16 -28.28 -0.89 -18.20
CA VAL A 16 -26.94 -0.29 -18.30
C VAL A 16 -27.04 1.06 -19.03
N HIS A 17 -27.65 1.08 -20.22
CA HIS A 17 -27.83 2.30 -21.00
C HIS A 17 -28.64 3.37 -20.26
N GLY A 18 -29.75 2.96 -19.62
CA GLY A 18 -30.59 3.84 -18.82
C GLY A 18 -29.83 4.48 -17.67
N CYS A 19 -29.04 3.69 -16.93
CA CYS A 19 -28.26 4.20 -15.81
C CYS A 19 -27.19 5.21 -16.26
N ILE A 20 -26.50 4.98 -17.38
CA ILE A 20 -25.51 5.93 -17.91
C ILE A 20 -26.18 7.27 -18.26
N LYS A 21 -27.31 7.24 -18.97
CA LYS A 21 -28.08 8.44 -19.33
C LYS A 21 -28.60 9.18 -18.10
N LEU A 22 -29.10 8.45 -17.11
CA LEU A 22 -29.57 9.03 -15.85
C LEU A 22 -28.43 9.71 -15.10
N MET A 23 -27.29 9.05 -14.92
CA MET A 23 -26.12 9.66 -14.27
C MET A 23 -25.65 10.92 -15.02
N GLN A 24 -25.66 10.90 -16.35
CA GLN A 24 -25.29 12.05 -17.17
C GLN A 24 -26.23 13.26 -16.96
N SER A 25 -27.51 13.01 -16.66
CA SER A 25 -28.50 14.05 -16.39
C SER A 25 -28.35 14.71 -15.00
N ILE A 26 -27.65 14.05 -14.06
CA ILE A 26 -27.46 14.56 -12.70
C ILE A 26 -26.37 15.63 -12.72
N THR A 27 -26.77 16.88 -12.46
CA THR A 27 -25.87 18.03 -12.48
C THR A 27 -25.87 18.79 -11.15
N ARG A 28 -24.73 19.40 -10.84
CA ARG A 28 -24.55 20.33 -9.72
C ARG A 28 -23.89 21.59 -10.25
N PHE A 29 -24.52 22.75 -10.05
CA PHE A 29 -24.07 24.04 -10.60
C PHE A 29 -23.80 23.99 -12.12
N GLY A 30 -24.65 23.29 -12.87
CA GLY A 30 -24.54 23.16 -14.33
C GLY A 30 -23.45 22.21 -14.83
N ARG A 31 -22.78 21.46 -13.94
CA ARG A 31 -21.76 20.45 -14.30
C ARG A 31 -22.24 19.05 -13.93
N PRO A 32 -21.98 18.00 -14.73
CA PRO A 32 -22.29 16.62 -14.35
C PRO A 32 -21.60 16.27 -13.03
N SER A 33 -22.38 15.79 -12.05
CA SER A 33 -21.88 15.37 -10.74
C SER A 33 -22.83 14.33 -10.13
N PRO A 34 -22.89 13.12 -10.71
CA PRO A 34 -23.78 12.07 -10.22
C PRO A 34 -23.50 11.69 -8.76
N PHE A 35 -22.25 11.75 -8.31
CA PHE A 35 -21.86 11.34 -6.95
C PHE A 35 -22.06 12.43 -5.89
N SER A 36 -22.53 13.63 -6.27
CA SER A 36 -22.97 14.63 -5.30
C SER A 36 -24.31 14.30 -4.63
N TYR A 37 -25.06 13.31 -5.14
CA TYR A 37 -26.41 12.99 -4.67
C TYR A 37 -26.58 11.47 -4.49
N GLU A 38 -27.36 11.07 -3.49
CA GLU A 38 -27.69 9.65 -3.22
C GLU A 38 -28.35 8.96 -4.43
N TYR A 39 -29.16 9.70 -5.20
CA TYR A 39 -29.77 9.17 -6.42
C TYR A 39 -28.73 8.70 -7.44
N GLY A 40 -27.63 9.43 -7.61
CA GLY A 40 -26.57 9.01 -8.51
C GLY A 40 -25.72 7.88 -7.94
N HIS A 41 -25.57 7.79 -6.62
CA HIS A 41 -24.95 6.63 -5.95
C HIS A 41 -25.72 5.35 -6.28
N LEU A 42 -27.04 5.37 -6.08
CA LEU A 42 -27.91 4.23 -6.39
C LEU A 42 -27.87 3.88 -7.87
N CYS A 43 -27.93 4.89 -8.75
CA CYS A 43 -27.86 4.69 -10.19
C CYS A 43 -26.55 4.03 -10.63
N PHE A 44 -25.43 4.43 -10.03
CA PHE A 44 -24.13 3.82 -10.30
C PHE A 44 -24.02 2.40 -9.76
N GLN A 45 -24.58 2.11 -8.58
CA GLN A 45 -24.62 0.75 -8.05
C GLN A 45 -25.43 -0.20 -8.93
N ILE A 46 -26.61 0.23 -9.36
CA ILE A 46 -27.46 -0.54 -10.28
C ILE A 46 -26.72 -0.78 -11.59
N LEU A 47 -26.07 0.25 -12.15
CA LEU A 47 -25.24 0.11 -13.33
C LEU A 47 -24.18 -0.98 -13.14
N VAL A 48 -23.37 -0.89 -12.08
CA VAL A 48 -22.25 -1.80 -11.86
C VAL A 48 -22.72 -3.25 -11.67
N VAL A 49 -23.80 -3.46 -10.91
CA VAL A 49 -24.37 -4.80 -10.71
C VAL A 49 -24.93 -5.36 -12.01
N ALA A 50 -25.74 -4.58 -12.72
CA ALA A 50 -26.30 -4.99 -14.01
C ALA A 50 -25.19 -5.30 -15.03
N PHE A 51 -24.18 -4.44 -15.10
CA PHE A 51 -23.06 -4.56 -16.02
C PHE A 51 -22.23 -5.82 -15.75
N ASN A 52 -21.83 -6.07 -14.50
CA ASN A 52 -21.06 -7.26 -14.17
C ASN A 52 -21.84 -8.54 -14.44
N PHE A 53 -23.14 -8.54 -14.15
CA PHE A 53 -24.00 -9.68 -14.43
C PHE A 53 -24.14 -9.94 -15.94
N CYS A 54 -24.35 -8.89 -16.74
CA CYS A 54 -24.31 -8.99 -18.21
C CYS A 54 -22.97 -9.55 -18.71
N LEU A 55 -21.86 -9.08 -18.15
CA LEU A 55 -20.53 -9.53 -18.54
C LEU A 55 -20.32 -11.02 -18.21
N LEU A 56 -20.78 -11.49 -17.05
CA LEU A 56 -20.71 -12.92 -16.70
C LEU A 56 -21.51 -13.79 -17.67
N LYS A 57 -22.70 -13.35 -18.10
CA LYS A 57 -23.50 -14.08 -19.11
C LYS A 57 -22.77 -14.27 -20.45
N LEU A 58 -21.93 -13.30 -20.82
CA LEU A 58 -21.10 -13.41 -22.02
C LEU A 58 -19.85 -14.25 -21.80
N ALA A 59 -19.29 -14.24 -20.59
CA ALA A 59 -17.99 -14.83 -20.31
C ALA A 59 -18.03 -16.32 -19.91
N ILE A 60 -19.15 -16.79 -19.35
CA ILE A 60 -19.35 -18.16 -18.85
C ILE A 60 -20.64 -18.72 -19.47
N PRO A 61 -20.69 -20.00 -19.89
CA PRO A 61 -21.93 -20.66 -20.24
C PRO A 61 -22.97 -20.49 -19.12
N HIS A 62 -24.11 -19.89 -19.44
CA HIS A 62 -25.11 -19.43 -18.47
C HIS A 62 -25.58 -20.51 -17.49
N ASP A 63 -25.60 -21.77 -17.92
CA ASP A 63 -26.08 -22.91 -17.12
C ASP A 63 -25.08 -23.31 -16.02
N GLU A 64 -23.76 -23.24 -16.28
CA GLU A 64 -22.72 -23.58 -15.28
C GLU A 64 -22.72 -22.56 -14.13
N TRP A 65 -22.88 -21.27 -14.44
CA TRP A 65 -22.86 -20.22 -13.43
C TRP A 65 -24.11 -20.23 -12.55
N ILE A 66 -25.29 -20.48 -13.12
CA ILE A 66 -26.53 -20.57 -12.33
C ILE A 66 -26.51 -21.78 -11.42
N GLU A 67 -25.98 -22.92 -11.86
CA GLU A 67 -25.80 -24.10 -11.02
C GLU A 67 -24.80 -23.85 -9.88
N ASP A 68 -23.69 -23.13 -10.14
CA ASP A 68 -22.73 -22.73 -9.12
C ASP A 68 -23.32 -21.74 -8.10
N VAL A 69 -24.11 -20.75 -8.55
CA VAL A 69 -24.76 -19.79 -7.64
C VAL A 69 -25.89 -20.45 -6.85
N ALA A 70 -26.68 -21.33 -7.47
CA ALA A 70 -27.76 -22.06 -6.82
C ALA A 70 -27.25 -23.14 -5.85
N SER A 71 -26.11 -23.77 -6.14
CA SER A 71 -25.44 -24.69 -5.20
C SER A 71 -24.80 -23.94 -4.02
N GLN A 72 -24.37 -22.69 -4.22
CA GLN A 72 -23.88 -21.80 -3.17
C GLN A 72 -24.99 -21.12 -2.35
N GLU A 73 -26.25 -21.03 -2.83
CA GLU A 73 -27.40 -20.52 -2.06
C GLU A 73 -27.61 -21.25 -0.72
N LEU A 74 -27.17 -22.51 -0.62
CA LEU A 74 -27.18 -23.29 0.63
C LEU A 74 -26.10 -22.87 1.64
N GLN A 75 -25.13 -22.03 1.26
CA GLN A 75 -23.98 -21.64 2.09
C GLN A 75 -23.89 -20.12 2.39
N LEU A 76 -24.76 -19.27 1.81
CA LEU A 76 -24.55 -17.82 1.86
C LEU A 76 -25.05 -17.16 3.16
N GLN A 77 -24.16 -17.06 4.16
CA GLN A 77 -24.29 -16.08 5.24
C GLN A 77 -23.91 -14.64 4.80
N GLU A 78 -23.22 -14.48 3.66
CA GLU A 78 -22.56 -13.23 3.26
C GLU A 78 -23.29 -12.42 2.15
N GLY A 79 -24.37 -12.97 1.57
CA GLY A 79 -25.16 -12.34 0.51
C GLY A 79 -24.60 -12.49 -0.91
N HIS A 80 -25.39 -12.15 -1.94
CA HIS A 80 -25.05 -12.42 -3.34
C HIS A 80 -24.01 -11.45 -3.97
N ILE A 81 -23.82 -10.25 -3.40
CA ILE A 81 -22.94 -9.22 -3.98
C ILE A 81 -21.44 -9.59 -3.84
N PRO A 82 -20.94 -10.06 -2.69
CA PRO A 82 -19.56 -10.52 -2.57
C PRO A 82 -19.22 -11.67 -3.52
N VAL A 83 -20.13 -12.63 -3.70
CA VAL A 83 -19.98 -13.74 -4.66
C VAL A 83 -19.86 -13.20 -6.07
N LEU A 84 -20.83 -12.38 -6.50
CA LEU A 84 -20.79 -11.74 -7.81
C LEU A 84 -19.47 -11.00 -8.01
N SER A 85 -19.00 -10.26 -7.00
CA SER A 85 -17.76 -9.50 -7.03
C SER A 85 -16.53 -10.36 -7.19
N LYS A 86 -16.47 -11.49 -6.49
CA LYS A 86 -15.36 -12.43 -6.58
C LYS A 86 -15.35 -13.09 -7.96
N THR A 87 -16.48 -13.67 -8.39
CA THR A 87 -16.59 -14.38 -9.66
C THR A 87 -16.21 -13.50 -10.84
N ILE A 88 -16.77 -12.29 -10.94
CA ILE A 88 -16.43 -11.38 -12.04
C ILE A 88 -14.96 -10.96 -12.02
N SER A 89 -14.35 -10.80 -10.85
CA SER A 89 -12.93 -10.45 -10.76
C SER A 89 -12.03 -11.60 -11.22
N GLU A 90 -12.36 -12.83 -10.86
CA GLU A 90 -11.66 -14.03 -11.31
C GLU A 90 -11.83 -14.21 -12.83
N THR A 91 -13.06 -14.09 -13.35
CA THR A 91 -13.33 -14.18 -14.79
C THR A 91 -12.59 -13.09 -15.59
N VAL A 92 -12.61 -11.84 -15.12
CA VAL A 92 -11.86 -10.74 -15.75
C VAL A 92 -10.37 -11.02 -15.75
N LEU A 93 -9.83 -11.49 -14.62
CA LEU A 93 -8.42 -11.80 -14.49
C LEU A 93 -8.02 -12.92 -15.46
N ASP A 94 -8.77 -14.03 -15.50
CA ASP A 94 -8.51 -15.15 -16.39
C ASP A 94 -8.47 -14.73 -17.86
N ARG A 95 -9.41 -13.86 -18.27
CA ARG A 95 -9.47 -13.33 -19.64
C ARG A 95 -8.29 -12.41 -19.96
N LEU A 96 -7.81 -11.64 -18.97
CA LEU A 96 -6.64 -10.77 -19.13
C LEU A 96 -5.32 -11.55 -19.11
N THR A 97 -5.21 -12.65 -18.36
CA THR A 97 -3.96 -13.42 -18.22
C THR A 97 -3.76 -14.46 -19.32
N TRP A 98 -4.83 -15.14 -19.73
CA TRP A 98 -4.75 -16.29 -20.65
C TRP A 98 -5.17 -15.97 -22.08
N GLY A 99 -5.75 -14.78 -22.33
CA GLY A 99 -6.33 -14.42 -23.60
C GLY A 99 -5.64 -13.24 -24.31
N ASN A 100 -5.27 -13.47 -25.58
CA ASN A 100 -5.43 -12.44 -26.64
C ASN A 100 -6.92 -12.33 -27.04
N ASP A 101 -7.81 -12.69 -26.12
CA ASP A 101 -9.21 -12.98 -26.37
C ASP A 101 -10.01 -11.69 -26.35
N ASP A 102 -9.83 -10.91 -27.43
CA ASP A 102 -10.66 -9.75 -27.76
C ASP A 102 -12.14 -10.12 -27.91
N HIS A 103 -12.50 -11.42 -27.94
CA HIS A 103 -13.89 -11.83 -28.12
C HIS A 103 -14.79 -11.29 -27.03
N LEU A 104 -14.41 -11.38 -25.74
CA LEU A 104 -15.28 -10.86 -24.68
C LEU A 104 -15.47 -9.34 -24.81
N TYR A 105 -14.41 -8.58 -25.10
CA TYR A 105 -14.57 -7.14 -25.30
C TYR A 105 -15.38 -6.82 -26.58
N CYS A 106 -15.18 -7.58 -27.67
CA CYS A 106 -15.98 -7.46 -28.89
C CYS A 106 -17.46 -7.77 -28.63
N ALA A 107 -17.78 -8.79 -27.84
CA ALA A 107 -19.13 -9.17 -27.41
C ALA A 107 -19.85 -8.05 -26.65
N LEU A 108 -19.11 -7.26 -25.86
CA LEU A 108 -19.68 -6.13 -25.13
C LEU A 108 -20.11 -5.00 -26.07
N VAL A 109 -19.36 -4.78 -27.16
CA VAL A 109 -19.52 -3.63 -28.06
C VAL A 109 -20.21 -3.97 -29.40
N ARG A 110 -20.45 -5.25 -29.68
CA ARG A 110 -21.19 -5.75 -30.85
C ARG A 110 -22.55 -6.31 -30.43
N SER A 111 -23.52 -6.25 -31.33
CA SER A 111 -24.89 -6.71 -31.12
C SER A 111 -25.10 -8.21 -31.30
N GLU A 112 -24.24 -8.85 -32.10
CA GLU A 112 -24.43 -10.21 -32.64
C GLU A 112 -24.48 -11.32 -31.58
N GLU A 113 -24.04 -11.06 -30.36
CA GLU A 113 -23.94 -12.07 -29.28
C GLU A 113 -25.10 -12.01 -28.26
N TRP A 114 -26.03 -11.06 -28.41
CA TRP A 114 -27.15 -10.87 -27.47
C TRP A 114 -28.49 -11.43 -27.95
N GLU A 115 -28.57 -11.87 -29.21
CA GLU A 115 -29.80 -12.37 -29.84
C GLU A 115 -30.38 -13.61 -29.13
N ASP A 116 -29.52 -14.48 -28.58
CA ASP A 116 -29.94 -15.71 -27.89
C ASP A 116 -30.52 -15.48 -26.49
N TYR A 117 -30.28 -14.31 -25.87
CA TYR A 117 -30.63 -14.04 -24.48
C TYR A 117 -31.84 -13.12 -24.29
N TYR A 118 -32.20 -12.34 -25.31
CA TYR A 118 -33.30 -11.39 -25.25
C TYR A 118 -34.03 -11.29 -26.59
N ASP A 119 -35.26 -11.83 -26.64
CA ASP A 119 -36.15 -11.88 -27.82
C ASP A 119 -36.43 -10.53 -28.53
N TYR A 120 -35.98 -9.39 -27.97
CA TYR A 120 -36.26 -8.04 -28.46
C TYR A 120 -35.07 -7.06 -28.40
N TYR A 121 -33.85 -7.52 -28.08
CA TYR A 121 -32.68 -6.63 -27.98
C TYR A 121 -31.56 -7.02 -28.94
N GLU A 122 -31.39 -6.20 -29.98
CA GLU A 122 -30.37 -6.37 -31.03
C GLU A 122 -29.21 -5.37 -30.85
N GLY A 123 -29.02 -4.81 -29.66
CA GLY A 123 -27.98 -3.80 -29.40
C GLY A 123 -26.74 -4.39 -28.73
N PRO A 124 -25.60 -3.66 -28.71
CA PRO A 124 -24.46 -4.02 -27.85
C PRO A 124 -24.76 -3.77 -26.37
N LEU A 125 -24.05 -4.43 -25.45
CA LEU A 125 -24.19 -4.13 -24.01
C LEU A 125 -23.80 -2.69 -23.70
N ILE A 126 -22.75 -2.20 -24.36
CA ILE A 126 -22.22 -0.86 -24.17
C ILE A 126 -21.63 -0.35 -25.48
N THR A 127 -21.88 0.92 -25.81
CA THR A 127 -21.31 1.56 -27.00
C THR A 127 -19.99 2.28 -26.66
N PRO A 128 -19.14 2.56 -27.66
CA PRO A 128 -17.99 3.44 -27.46
C PRO A 128 -18.35 4.79 -26.83
N ASP A 129 -19.48 5.40 -27.21
CA ASP A 129 -19.92 6.68 -26.64
C ASP A 129 -20.31 6.57 -25.17
N HIS A 130 -20.91 5.45 -24.77
CA HIS A 130 -21.20 5.13 -23.37
C HIS A 130 -19.90 4.99 -22.56
N ILE A 131 -18.87 4.34 -23.13
CA ILE A 131 -17.54 4.22 -22.50
C ILE A 131 -16.91 5.60 -22.26
N HIS A 132 -16.91 6.49 -23.27
CA HIS A 132 -16.41 7.86 -23.11
C HIS A 132 -17.24 8.67 -22.12
N THR A 133 -18.55 8.47 -22.09
CA THR A 133 -19.44 9.15 -21.16
C THR A 133 -19.13 8.73 -19.72
N LEU A 134 -18.98 7.42 -19.48
CA LEU A 134 -18.64 6.89 -18.16
C LEU A 134 -17.28 7.38 -17.68
N GLN A 135 -16.25 7.25 -18.51
CA GLN A 135 -14.92 7.76 -18.17
C GLN A 135 -14.98 9.25 -17.79
N ARG A 136 -15.66 10.07 -18.58
CA ARG A 136 -15.81 11.51 -18.33
C ARG A 136 -16.58 11.81 -17.05
N LEU A 137 -17.64 11.07 -16.74
CA LEU A 137 -18.41 11.24 -15.51
C LEU A 137 -17.56 10.90 -14.27
N LEU A 138 -16.80 9.80 -14.35
CA LEU A 138 -15.94 9.33 -13.27
C LEU A 138 -14.76 10.29 -13.02
N ASP A 139 -14.14 10.78 -14.10
CA ASP A 139 -13.03 11.73 -14.03
C ASP A 139 -13.48 13.10 -13.48
N LYS A 140 -14.55 13.68 -14.04
CA LYS A 140 -15.03 15.00 -13.62
C LYS A 140 -15.57 15.05 -12.20
N ASP A 141 -16.06 13.93 -11.68
CA ASP A 141 -16.65 13.82 -10.36
C ASP A 141 -15.80 12.94 -9.41
N GLN A 142 -14.51 12.78 -9.72
CA GLN A 142 -13.60 11.83 -9.07
C GLN A 142 -13.50 11.97 -7.53
N LYS A 143 -13.63 13.20 -7.00
CA LYS A 143 -13.64 13.44 -5.55
C LYS A 143 -14.88 12.86 -4.89
N ASN A 144 -16.06 13.19 -5.41
CA ASN A 144 -17.32 12.68 -4.86
C ASN A 144 -17.44 11.17 -5.11
N PHE A 145 -16.88 10.68 -6.22
CA PHE A 145 -16.76 9.26 -6.49
C PHE A 145 -15.92 8.54 -5.43
N LEU A 146 -14.76 9.09 -5.06
CA LEU A 146 -13.93 8.52 -3.98
C LEU A 146 -14.71 8.49 -2.64
N ILE A 147 -15.43 9.56 -2.30
CA ILE A 147 -16.30 9.62 -1.11
C ILE A 147 -17.38 8.53 -1.16
N PHE A 148 -18.01 8.34 -2.33
CA PHE A 148 -18.98 7.27 -2.56
C PHE A 148 -18.35 5.89 -2.35
N LEU A 149 -17.16 5.62 -2.90
CA LEU A 149 -16.48 4.32 -2.70
C LEU A 149 -16.13 4.06 -1.23
N ARG A 150 -15.73 5.09 -0.47
CA ARG A 150 -15.39 4.93 0.96
C ARG A 150 -16.58 4.50 1.82
N SER A 151 -17.79 4.87 1.40
CA SER A 151 -19.05 4.49 2.04
C SER A 151 -19.65 3.19 1.48
N HIS A 152 -19.21 2.75 0.29
CA HIS A 152 -19.73 1.58 -0.41
C HIS A 152 -18.61 0.67 -0.91
N TYR A 153 -17.81 0.16 0.02
CA TYR A 153 -16.63 -0.66 -0.23
C TYR A 153 -16.91 -2.03 -0.86
N SER A 154 -18.18 -2.42 -1.03
CA SER A 154 -18.61 -3.67 -1.67
C SER A 154 -18.94 -3.51 -3.16
N VAL A 155 -18.76 -2.32 -3.75
CA VAL A 155 -19.06 -2.09 -5.16
C VAL A 155 -18.02 -2.78 -6.04
N CYS A 156 -18.45 -3.77 -6.82
CA CYS A 156 -17.55 -4.54 -7.67
C CYS A 156 -17.22 -3.80 -8.97
N LEU A 157 -16.05 -3.19 -9.06
CA LEU A 157 -15.69 -2.40 -10.24
C LEU A 157 -14.99 -3.17 -11.35
N SER A 158 -14.72 -4.47 -11.17
CA SER A 158 -13.86 -5.26 -12.06
C SER A 158 -14.34 -5.29 -13.51
N GLY A 159 -15.64 -5.50 -13.77
CA GLY A 159 -16.17 -5.49 -15.13
C GLY A 159 -16.07 -4.11 -15.79
N LEU A 160 -16.40 -3.04 -15.05
CA LEU A 160 -16.28 -1.67 -15.55
C LEU A 160 -14.82 -1.30 -15.85
N LEU A 161 -13.90 -1.63 -14.93
CA LEU A 161 -12.46 -1.41 -15.11
C LEU A 161 -11.91 -2.18 -16.30
N TYR A 162 -12.33 -3.43 -16.48
CA TYR A 162 -11.96 -4.26 -17.61
C TYR A 162 -12.38 -3.61 -18.92
N THR A 163 -13.64 -3.18 -19.03
CA THR A 163 -14.15 -2.55 -20.26
C THR A 163 -13.44 -1.24 -20.58
N LEU A 164 -13.17 -0.40 -19.58
CA LEU A 164 -12.42 0.84 -19.77
C LEU A 164 -10.96 0.57 -20.19
N TYR A 165 -10.30 -0.41 -19.55
CA TYR A 165 -8.95 -0.83 -19.88
C TYR A 165 -8.86 -1.41 -21.30
N ARG A 166 -9.76 -2.33 -21.66
CA ARG A 166 -9.79 -2.93 -23.01
C ARG A 166 -10.16 -1.91 -24.07
N HIS A 167 -10.96 -0.89 -23.76
CA HIS A 167 -11.18 0.21 -24.69
C HIS A 167 -9.87 0.92 -25.06
N ILE A 168 -8.94 1.02 -24.09
CA ILE A 168 -7.61 1.59 -24.29
C ILE A 168 -6.74 0.65 -25.13
N ASP A 169 -6.59 -0.59 -24.69
CA ASP A 169 -5.70 -1.58 -25.31
C ASP A 169 -6.17 -1.98 -26.73
N PHE A 170 -7.48 -2.08 -26.97
CA PHE A 170 -8.03 -2.44 -28.28
C PHE A 170 -7.82 -1.34 -29.35
N LYS A 171 -7.75 -0.07 -28.93
CA LYS A 171 -7.62 1.09 -29.83
C LYS A 171 -6.18 1.58 -29.99
N ARG A 172 -5.17 0.71 -29.89
CA ARG A 172 -3.74 1.03 -30.13
C ARG A 172 -3.57 2.01 -31.32
N PHE A 173 -3.51 3.34 -31.04
CA PHE A 173 -3.42 4.53 -31.93
C PHE A 173 -4.71 5.31 -32.32
N PRO A 174 -4.64 6.67 -32.26
CA PRO A 174 -4.38 7.46 -31.06
C PRO A 174 -5.71 7.72 -30.36
N LEU A 175 -5.96 7.03 -29.24
CA LEU A 175 -6.93 7.52 -28.29
C LEU A 175 -6.55 8.93 -27.84
N ASP A 176 -7.55 9.74 -27.53
CA ASP A 176 -7.35 11.01 -26.85
C ASP A 176 -6.44 10.76 -25.63
N PRO A 177 -5.24 11.36 -25.57
CA PRO A 177 -4.35 11.26 -24.40
C PRO A 177 -5.09 11.59 -23.09
N GLY A 178 -6.12 12.44 -23.17
CA GLY A 178 -7.01 12.74 -22.05
C GLY A 178 -7.78 11.52 -21.53
N PHE A 179 -8.23 10.61 -22.39
CA PHE A 179 -8.96 9.40 -21.96
C PHE A 179 -8.05 8.47 -21.16
N HIS A 180 -6.86 8.18 -21.69
CA HIS A 180 -5.89 7.31 -21.03
C HIS A 180 -5.47 7.87 -19.67
N HIS A 181 -5.10 9.15 -19.65
CA HIS A 181 -4.71 9.84 -18.44
C HIS A 181 -5.82 9.77 -17.37
N ALA A 182 -7.05 10.10 -17.74
CA ALA A 182 -8.18 10.09 -16.83
C ALA A 182 -8.53 8.68 -16.34
N PHE A 183 -8.38 7.65 -17.19
CA PHE A 183 -8.52 6.26 -16.75
C PHE A 183 -7.47 5.89 -15.68
N CYS A 184 -6.20 6.23 -15.89
CA CYS A 184 -5.16 6.00 -14.87
C CYS A 184 -5.48 6.73 -13.55
N GLN A 185 -5.92 8.00 -13.62
CA GLN A 185 -6.36 8.74 -12.42
C GLN A 185 -7.48 8.04 -11.66
N PHE A 186 -8.49 7.59 -12.38
CA PHE A 186 -9.66 6.91 -11.82
C PHE A 186 -9.31 5.51 -11.28
N TYR A 187 -8.52 4.74 -12.03
CA TYR A 187 -8.08 3.40 -11.63
C TYR A 187 -7.31 3.45 -10.32
N CYS A 188 -6.33 4.33 -10.20
CA CYS A 188 -5.54 4.44 -8.98
C CYS A 188 -6.38 4.87 -7.76
N ARG A 189 -7.35 5.79 -7.91
CA ARG A 189 -8.31 6.11 -6.82
C ARG A 189 -9.15 4.91 -6.42
N THR A 190 -9.55 4.12 -7.41
CA THR A 190 -10.34 2.91 -7.19
C THR A 190 -9.55 1.87 -6.41
N LEU A 191 -8.25 1.69 -6.70
CA LEU A 191 -7.40 0.74 -5.98
C LEU A 191 -7.28 0.99 -4.48
N LEU A 192 -7.44 2.24 -4.04
CA LEU A 192 -7.45 2.56 -2.61
C LEU A 192 -8.61 1.88 -1.87
N LEU A 193 -9.69 1.52 -2.55
CA LEU A 193 -10.92 1.06 -1.90
C LEU A 193 -11.51 -0.20 -2.52
N ALA A 194 -11.02 -0.63 -3.67
CA ALA A 194 -11.47 -1.85 -4.32
C ALA A 194 -10.87 -3.10 -3.64
N PRO A 195 -11.60 -4.22 -3.66
CA PRO A 195 -11.09 -5.50 -3.19
C PRO A 195 -9.98 -6.02 -4.14
N GLY A 196 -8.73 -5.90 -3.70
CA GLY A 196 -7.57 -6.48 -4.39
C GLY A 196 -7.08 -5.68 -5.59
N TYR A 197 -6.61 -6.39 -6.62
CA TYR A 197 -6.25 -5.83 -7.93
C TYR A 197 -7.33 -6.24 -8.93
N PRO A 198 -8.32 -5.37 -9.24
CA PRO A 198 -9.45 -5.74 -10.08
C PRO A 198 -9.07 -6.19 -11.50
N LEU A 199 -7.87 -5.81 -11.96
CA LEU A 199 -7.30 -6.16 -13.26
C LEU A 199 -6.06 -7.07 -13.16
N GLY A 200 -5.68 -7.50 -11.95
CA GLY A 200 -4.44 -8.23 -11.73
C GLY A 200 -3.19 -7.35 -11.53
N GLU A 201 -2.13 -7.98 -11.02
CA GLU A 201 -0.89 -7.31 -10.62
C GLU A 201 -0.05 -6.82 -11.80
N SER A 202 0.02 -7.60 -12.89
CA SER A 202 0.78 -7.20 -14.10
C SER A 202 0.23 -5.92 -14.73
N ILE A 203 -1.09 -5.87 -14.95
CA ILE A 203 -1.77 -4.69 -15.51
C ILE A 203 -1.67 -3.51 -14.55
N HIS A 204 -1.69 -3.76 -13.23
CA HIS A 204 -1.40 -2.70 -12.27
C HIS A 204 -0.02 -2.10 -12.48
N GLN A 205 1.03 -2.92 -12.59
CA GLN A 205 2.40 -2.44 -12.83
C GLN A 205 2.49 -1.65 -14.15
N ASP A 206 1.88 -2.15 -15.21
CA ASP A 206 1.83 -1.46 -16.51
C ASP A 206 1.15 -0.08 -16.38
N LEU A 207 -0.04 -0.02 -15.78
CA LEU A 207 -0.77 1.24 -15.56
C LEU A 207 0.00 2.21 -14.66
N MET A 208 0.68 1.72 -13.63
CA MET A 208 1.50 2.55 -12.74
C MET A 208 2.70 3.14 -13.48
N SER A 209 3.42 2.33 -14.26
CA SER A 209 4.57 2.82 -15.05
C SER A 209 4.17 3.92 -16.04
N MET A 210 3.03 3.75 -16.73
CA MET A 210 2.51 4.76 -17.64
C MET A 210 2.01 6.02 -16.91
N SER A 211 1.59 5.87 -15.64
CA SER A 211 1.13 7.00 -14.84
C SER A 211 2.26 7.90 -14.35
N GLU A 212 3.47 7.37 -14.17
CA GLU A 212 4.66 8.18 -13.80
C GLU A 212 5.01 9.22 -14.87
N GLU A 213 4.62 8.98 -16.12
CA GLU A 213 4.80 9.92 -17.23
C GLU A 213 3.82 11.12 -17.18
N HIS A 214 2.76 11.01 -16.36
CA HIS A 214 1.66 11.97 -16.34
C HIS A 214 1.48 12.62 -14.98
N ASN A 215 1.46 13.95 -14.94
CA ASN A 215 1.16 14.69 -13.70
C ASN A 215 -0.31 14.48 -13.30
N PHE A 216 -0.55 13.79 -12.18
CA PHE A 216 -1.89 13.65 -11.64
C PHE A 216 -2.47 15.01 -11.21
N THR A 217 -3.74 15.22 -11.56
CA THR A 217 -4.47 16.44 -11.20
C THR A 217 -4.94 16.34 -9.76
N VAL A 218 -4.36 17.16 -8.87
CA VAL A 218 -4.92 17.38 -7.54
C VAL A 218 -6.01 18.42 -7.63
N LEU A 219 -7.21 18.08 -7.15
CA LEU A 219 -8.37 18.97 -7.20
C LEU A 219 -8.32 20.05 -6.13
N ASP A 220 -8.21 19.63 -4.87
CA ASP A 220 -8.15 20.51 -3.71
C ASP A 220 -7.53 19.79 -2.49
N THR A 221 -7.33 20.55 -1.41
CA THR A 221 -6.83 20.06 -0.12
C THR A 221 -7.65 18.91 0.46
N GLU A 222 -8.96 18.90 0.25
CA GLU A 222 -9.86 17.89 0.81
C GLU A 222 -9.83 16.59 0.00
N ASP A 223 -9.57 16.66 -1.31
CA ASP A 223 -9.27 15.49 -2.16
C ASP A 223 -8.02 14.78 -1.65
N SER A 224 -6.93 15.51 -1.43
CA SER A 224 -5.69 14.94 -0.88
C SER A 224 -5.88 14.29 0.50
N ARG A 225 -6.69 14.91 1.38
CA ARG A 225 -7.06 14.31 2.68
C ARG A 225 -7.87 13.03 2.50
N SER A 226 -8.82 13.03 1.58
CA SER A 226 -9.66 11.87 1.27
C SER A 226 -8.83 10.69 0.75
N VAL A 227 -7.79 10.95 -0.04
CA VAL A 227 -6.85 9.93 -0.55
C VAL A 227 -6.08 9.27 0.59
N PHE A 228 -5.52 10.04 1.52
CA PHE A 228 -4.85 9.47 2.70
C PHE A 228 -5.79 8.71 3.62
N LEU A 229 -7.01 9.20 3.83
CA LEU A 229 -8.01 8.47 4.59
C LEU A 229 -8.41 7.16 3.90
N ALA A 230 -8.51 7.14 2.58
CA ALA A 230 -8.77 5.92 1.81
C ALA A 230 -7.62 4.91 1.94
N TYR A 231 -6.37 5.37 1.88
CA TYR A 231 -5.20 4.54 2.14
C TYR A 231 -5.23 3.92 3.55
N ILE A 232 -5.51 4.75 4.57
CA ILE A 232 -5.64 4.29 5.96
C ILE A 232 -6.76 3.25 6.09
N ASP A 233 -7.94 3.53 5.54
CA ASP A 233 -9.08 2.62 5.52
C ASP A 233 -8.71 1.28 4.88
N ARG A 234 -7.96 1.29 3.76
CA ARG A 234 -7.56 0.08 3.04
C ARG A 234 -6.69 -0.85 3.85
N LEU A 235 -5.69 -0.29 4.53
CA LEU A 235 -4.71 -1.04 5.32
C LEU A 235 -5.25 -1.47 6.68
N THR A 236 -6.31 -0.82 7.17
CA THR A 236 -6.92 -1.09 8.48
C THR A 236 -8.28 -1.76 8.32
N ARG A 237 -9.35 -0.95 8.27
CA ARG A 237 -10.76 -1.36 8.27
C ARG A 237 -11.06 -2.40 7.19
N LEU A 238 -10.68 -2.12 5.95
CA LEU A 238 -11.03 -2.96 4.80
C LEU A 238 -10.25 -4.28 4.79
N SER A 239 -9.00 -4.28 5.27
CA SER A 239 -8.18 -5.50 5.34
C SER A 239 -8.73 -6.59 6.29
N VAL A 240 -9.75 -6.28 7.10
CA VAL A 240 -10.35 -7.19 8.08
C VAL A 240 -11.75 -7.68 7.65
N THR A 241 -12.35 -7.09 6.61
CA THR A 241 -13.77 -7.35 6.28
C THR A 241 -14.03 -8.66 5.53
N GLY A 242 -13.01 -9.46 5.21
CA GLY A 242 -13.12 -10.68 4.38
C GLY A 242 -13.34 -10.42 2.88
N ILE A 243 -14.04 -9.33 2.53
CA ILE A 243 -14.29 -8.89 1.15
C ILE A 243 -13.00 -8.45 0.45
N HIS A 244 -12.11 -7.76 1.16
CA HIS A 244 -10.85 -7.30 0.60
C HIS A 244 -9.74 -8.27 0.99
N PRO A 245 -8.82 -8.61 0.07
CA PRO A 245 -7.63 -9.32 0.46
C PRO A 245 -6.86 -8.45 1.46
N ARG A 246 -6.26 -9.13 2.43
CA ARG A 246 -5.35 -8.55 3.41
C ARG A 246 -4.30 -7.72 2.67
N ALA A 247 -4.09 -6.48 3.11
CA ALA A 247 -3.06 -5.64 2.49
C ALA A 247 -1.67 -6.27 2.71
N SER A 248 -0.99 -6.57 1.61
CA SER A 248 0.42 -6.96 1.61
C SER A 248 1.32 -5.73 1.49
N PRO A 249 2.61 -5.82 1.82
CA PRO A 249 3.56 -4.74 1.59
C PRO A 249 3.67 -4.31 0.12
N ALA A 250 3.50 -5.22 -0.83
CA ALA A 250 3.48 -4.90 -2.26
C ALA A 250 2.28 -4.00 -2.62
N LEU A 251 1.08 -4.34 -2.13
CA LEU A 251 -0.10 -3.50 -2.32
C LEU A 251 0.04 -2.16 -1.61
N ALA A 252 0.47 -2.16 -0.34
CA ALA A 252 0.67 -0.94 0.42
C ALA A 252 1.65 0.01 -0.26
N LEU A 253 2.67 -0.53 -0.94
CA LEU A 253 3.65 0.25 -1.70
C LEU A 253 3.00 0.93 -2.91
N GLY A 254 2.34 0.16 -3.78
CA GLY A 254 1.69 0.73 -4.97
C GLY A 254 0.65 1.79 -4.61
N LEU A 255 -0.13 1.55 -3.55
CA LEU A 255 -1.12 2.51 -3.06
C LEU A 255 -0.48 3.77 -2.45
N LEU A 256 0.63 3.64 -1.73
CA LEU A 256 1.29 4.78 -1.09
C LEU A 256 2.04 5.65 -2.10
N GLN A 257 2.75 5.03 -3.06
CA GLN A 257 3.38 5.75 -4.17
C GLN A 257 2.34 6.59 -4.91
N TYR A 258 1.16 6.02 -5.16
CA TYR A 258 0.06 6.76 -5.73
C TYR A 258 -0.44 7.90 -4.83
N ALA A 259 -0.73 7.59 -3.56
CA ALA A 259 -1.24 8.58 -2.62
C ALA A 259 -0.29 9.79 -2.54
N GLN A 260 1.02 9.57 -2.52
CA GLN A 260 2.03 10.63 -2.48
C GLN A 260 1.98 11.59 -3.66
N MET A 261 1.71 11.11 -4.87
CA MET A 261 1.57 11.98 -6.05
C MET A 261 0.41 12.98 -5.90
N LEU A 262 -0.63 12.59 -5.15
CA LEU A 262 -1.82 13.39 -4.90
C LEU A 262 -1.75 14.26 -3.64
N VAL A 263 -0.67 14.19 -2.86
CA VAL A 263 -0.56 14.93 -1.60
C VAL A 263 -0.17 16.38 -1.85
N ARG A 264 -0.87 17.28 -1.16
CA ARG A 264 -0.59 18.71 -1.09
C ARG A 264 -0.65 19.16 0.38
N SER A 265 -0.40 20.45 0.63
CA SER A 265 -0.59 21.05 1.96
C SER A 265 -2.00 20.78 2.49
N GLY A 266 -2.17 20.76 3.82
CA GLY A 266 -3.44 20.46 4.50
C GLY A 266 -3.66 18.99 4.88
N CYS A 267 -2.75 18.10 4.48
CA CYS A 267 -2.77 16.67 4.78
C CYS A 267 -1.81 16.26 5.90
N GLU A 268 -1.03 17.21 6.43
CA GLU A 268 0.05 16.97 7.38
C GLU A 268 -0.46 16.17 8.58
N SER A 269 -1.64 16.51 9.10
CA SER A 269 -2.25 15.87 10.26
C SER A 269 -2.50 14.36 10.10
N LEU A 270 -2.55 13.86 8.86
CA LEU A 270 -2.80 12.45 8.56
C LEU A 270 -1.50 11.65 8.39
N VAL A 271 -0.36 12.32 8.19
CA VAL A 271 0.93 11.66 7.95
C VAL A 271 1.31 10.68 9.07
N PRO A 272 1.19 11.01 10.38
CA PRO A 272 1.48 10.05 11.45
C PRO A 272 0.64 8.78 11.36
N SER A 273 -0.65 8.90 11.02
CA SER A 273 -1.54 7.76 10.85
C SER A 273 -1.18 6.92 9.63
N VAL A 274 -0.83 7.55 8.50
CA VAL A 274 -0.34 6.85 7.30
C VAL A 274 0.90 6.03 7.63
N ILE A 275 1.89 6.65 8.28
CA ILE A 275 3.11 5.95 8.73
C ILE A 275 2.74 4.75 9.59
N ARG A 276 1.88 4.95 10.59
CA ARG A 276 1.49 3.88 11.51
C ARG A 276 0.95 2.65 10.77
N VAL A 277 -0.07 2.85 9.93
CA VAL A 277 -0.72 1.73 9.23
C VAL A 277 0.21 1.06 8.23
N THR A 278 1.15 1.80 7.62
CA THR A 278 2.18 1.24 6.75
C THR A 278 3.10 0.30 7.52
N PHE A 279 3.61 0.70 8.69
CA PHE A 279 4.45 -0.17 9.51
C PHE A 279 3.70 -1.40 10.01
N GLN A 280 2.45 -1.22 10.47
CA GLN A 280 1.59 -2.33 10.87
C GLN A 280 1.32 -3.33 9.74
N CYS A 281 1.26 -2.86 8.49
CA CYS A 281 1.18 -3.74 7.32
C CYS A 281 2.44 -4.61 7.18
N ILE A 282 3.64 -4.03 7.33
CA ILE A 282 4.89 -4.77 7.25
C ILE A 282 5.02 -5.78 8.40
N TRP A 283 4.73 -5.35 9.64
CA TRP A 283 4.80 -6.22 10.81
C TRP A 283 3.90 -7.44 10.71
N ARG A 284 2.69 -7.24 10.21
CA ARG A 284 1.72 -8.31 9.95
C ARG A 284 2.29 -9.36 9.01
N GLU A 285 2.90 -8.95 7.90
CA GLU A 285 3.52 -9.88 6.95
C GLU A 285 4.66 -10.69 7.60
N LEU A 286 5.50 -10.03 8.41
CA LEU A 286 6.60 -10.70 9.11
C LEU A 286 6.14 -11.63 10.25
N ALA A 287 4.94 -11.42 10.78
CA ALA A 287 4.37 -12.23 11.84
C ALA A 287 3.81 -13.57 11.33
N ASP A 288 3.41 -13.64 10.06
CA ASP A 288 2.83 -14.85 9.45
C ASP A 288 3.84 -16.01 9.32
N GLY A 289 5.12 -15.79 9.67
CA GLY A 289 6.10 -16.85 9.91
C GLY A 289 6.77 -17.43 8.66
N SER A 290 6.37 -16.99 7.47
CA SER A 290 7.08 -17.31 6.22
C SER A 290 8.44 -16.61 6.16
N GLU A 291 9.47 -17.31 5.68
CA GLU A 291 10.75 -16.66 5.40
C GLU A 291 10.54 -15.54 4.37
N PRO A 292 11.02 -14.31 4.65
CA PRO A 292 10.79 -13.17 3.79
C PRO A 292 11.57 -13.38 2.49
N ALA A 293 10.85 -13.43 1.38
CA ALA A 293 11.43 -13.39 0.05
C ALA A 293 12.22 -12.09 -0.14
N ILE A 294 13.22 -12.09 -1.02
CA ILE A 294 14.00 -10.88 -1.36
C ILE A 294 13.06 -9.74 -1.80
N THR A 295 12.01 -10.08 -2.55
CA THR A 295 10.95 -9.16 -3.00
C THR A 295 10.24 -8.47 -1.83
N LEU A 296 9.99 -9.17 -0.73
CA LEU A 296 9.41 -8.55 0.48
C LEU A 296 10.36 -7.50 1.06
N ILE A 297 11.67 -7.77 1.11
CA ILE A 297 12.67 -6.81 1.60
C ILE A 297 12.68 -5.56 0.71
N GLU A 298 12.62 -5.76 -0.61
CA GLU A 298 12.55 -4.67 -1.59
C GLU A 298 11.31 -3.81 -1.36
N HIS A 299 10.13 -4.41 -1.24
CA HIS A 299 8.89 -3.70 -0.94
C HIS A 299 8.97 -2.95 0.40
N CYS A 300 9.52 -3.58 1.46
CA CYS A 300 9.74 -2.91 2.75
C CYS A 300 10.65 -1.69 2.62
N GLY A 301 11.78 -1.84 1.90
CA GLY A 301 12.73 -0.76 1.67
C GLY A 301 12.09 0.41 0.92
N GLN A 302 11.32 0.12 -0.13
CA GLN A 302 10.62 1.14 -0.90
C GLN A 302 9.49 1.80 -0.11
N LEU A 303 8.78 1.07 0.75
CA LEU A 303 7.80 1.63 1.68
C LEU A 303 8.46 2.59 2.68
N LEU A 304 9.62 2.22 3.25
CA LEU A 304 10.39 3.13 4.09
C LEU A 304 10.84 4.36 3.31
N LYS A 305 11.15 4.24 2.01
CA LYS A 305 11.50 5.39 1.18
C LYS A 305 10.30 6.30 0.95
N CYS A 306 9.11 5.73 0.77
CA CYS A 306 7.87 6.51 0.74
C CYS A 306 7.68 7.24 2.07
N VAL A 307 7.80 6.56 3.21
CA VAL A 307 7.72 7.19 4.54
C VAL A 307 8.73 8.33 4.68
N LEU A 308 9.97 8.13 4.25
CA LEU A 308 11.00 9.17 4.23
C LEU A 308 10.54 10.41 3.43
N GLY A 309 9.95 10.21 2.25
CA GLY A 309 9.38 11.32 1.46
C GLY A 309 8.26 12.08 2.17
N LEU A 310 7.42 11.39 2.96
CA LEU A 310 6.40 12.06 3.79
C LEU A 310 7.03 12.90 4.91
N LEU A 311 8.11 12.41 5.52
CA LEU A 311 8.83 13.14 6.55
C LEU A 311 9.57 14.35 5.97
N GLU A 312 10.18 14.21 4.80
CA GLU A 312 10.78 15.33 4.05
C GLU A 312 9.72 16.40 3.73
N PHE A 313 8.53 15.99 3.28
CA PHE A 313 7.39 16.87 3.08
C PHE A 313 6.97 17.62 4.36
N LEU A 314 6.95 16.96 5.52
CA LEU A 314 6.70 17.61 6.82
C LEU A 314 7.85 18.55 7.23
N LEU A 315 9.10 18.15 6.95
CA LEU A 315 10.30 18.90 7.30
C LEU A 315 10.38 20.24 6.58
N GLU A 316 10.07 20.27 5.29
CA GLU A 316 9.93 21.51 4.50
C GLU A 316 8.95 22.51 5.15
N ARG A 317 7.98 21.98 5.91
CA ARG A 317 6.92 22.71 6.60
C ARG A 317 7.13 22.75 8.11
N ALA A 318 8.33 22.41 8.61
CA ALA A 318 8.57 22.23 10.04
C ALA A 318 8.20 23.47 10.88
N LYS A 319 8.29 24.69 10.33
CA LYS A 319 7.86 25.92 11.02
C LYS A 319 6.38 25.89 11.43
N SER A 320 5.50 25.35 10.57
CA SER A 320 4.06 25.23 10.82
C SER A 320 3.64 23.83 11.29
N ALA A 321 4.44 22.80 11.04
CA ALA A 321 4.12 21.39 11.26
C ALA A 321 4.97 20.71 12.35
N ARG A 322 5.68 21.46 13.21
CA ARG A 322 6.58 20.86 14.22
C ARG A 322 5.89 19.85 15.15
N GLY A 323 4.67 20.15 15.60
CA GLY A 323 3.89 19.22 16.42
C GLY A 323 3.60 17.92 15.67
N ILE A 324 3.17 18.03 14.42
CA ILE A 324 2.89 16.88 13.54
C ILE A 324 4.16 16.07 13.26
N LEU A 325 5.31 16.72 13.11
CA LEU A 325 6.59 16.03 12.95
C LEU A 325 6.98 15.24 14.21
N LEU A 326 6.66 15.75 15.41
CA LEU A 326 6.82 14.99 16.65
C LEU A 326 5.83 13.81 16.72
N ASP A 327 4.59 13.99 16.31
CA ASP A 327 3.60 12.91 16.24
C ASP A 327 4.04 11.81 15.25
N ALA A 328 4.67 12.20 14.12
CA ALA A 328 5.24 11.26 13.16
C ALA A 328 6.45 10.50 13.73
N LEU A 329 7.30 11.17 14.51
CA LEU A 329 8.38 10.52 15.26
C LEU A 329 7.81 9.52 16.28
N ASP A 330 6.79 9.92 17.03
CA ASP A 330 6.13 9.05 18.00
C ASP A 330 5.48 7.84 17.32
N ALA A 331 4.88 8.01 16.14
CA ALA A 331 4.37 6.89 15.36
C ALA A 331 5.49 5.91 14.96
N ILE A 332 6.65 6.40 14.52
CA ILE A 332 7.80 5.54 14.10
C ILE A 332 8.41 4.77 15.27
N VAL A 333 8.48 5.41 16.44
CA VAL A 333 8.99 4.80 17.66
C VAL A 333 8.01 3.76 18.17
N GLN A 334 6.71 4.07 18.22
CA GLN A 334 5.69 3.14 18.69
C GLN A 334 5.53 1.92 17.79
N GLU A 335 5.75 2.06 16.48
CA GLU A 335 5.76 0.95 15.54
C GLU A 335 7.16 0.30 15.40
N GLU A 336 8.05 0.58 16.35
CA GLU A 336 9.33 -0.07 16.59
C GLU A 336 10.22 -0.20 15.33
N LEU A 337 10.46 0.89 14.59
CA LEU A 337 11.28 0.88 13.36
C LEU A 337 12.61 0.11 13.51
N ILE A 338 13.30 0.30 14.65
CA ILE A 338 14.56 -0.40 14.90
C ILE A 338 14.33 -1.90 14.99
N SER A 339 13.34 -2.34 15.77
CA SER A 339 12.97 -3.75 15.89
C SER A 339 12.53 -4.35 14.56
N LEU A 340 11.82 -3.58 13.74
CA LEU A 340 11.37 -4.00 12.43
C LEU A 340 12.56 -4.33 11.52
N VAL A 341 13.49 -3.38 11.37
CA VAL A 341 14.68 -3.56 10.55
C VAL A 341 15.53 -4.71 11.09
N MET A 342 15.73 -4.77 12.40
CA MET A 342 16.50 -5.84 13.05
C MET A 342 15.90 -7.21 12.80
N ARG A 343 14.58 -7.36 12.91
CA ARG A 343 13.89 -8.63 12.62
C ARG A 343 14.05 -9.01 11.15
N ILE A 344 13.84 -8.09 10.21
CA ILE A 344 14.08 -8.37 8.78
C ILE A 344 15.51 -8.84 8.56
N LEU A 345 16.51 -8.16 9.13
CA LEU A 345 17.92 -8.54 9.00
C LEU A 345 18.24 -9.93 9.56
N LEU A 346 17.54 -10.37 10.61
CA LEU A 346 17.73 -11.68 11.23
C LEU A 346 17.04 -12.82 10.48
N VAL A 347 15.85 -12.57 9.93
CA VAL A 347 15.07 -13.62 9.24
C VAL A 347 15.59 -13.84 7.82
N VAL A 348 16.16 -12.82 7.18
CA VAL A 348 16.70 -12.95 5.82
C VAL A 348 17.96 -13.82 5.79
N ARG A 349 17.82 -15.02 5.23
CA ARG A 349 18.95 -15.92 4.99
C ARG A 349 19.77 -15.43 3.80
N PRO A 350 21.11 -15.45 3.89
CA PRO A 350 21.95 -15.22 2.72
C PRO A 350 21.78 -16.39 1.74
N THR A 351 21.06 -16.17 0.63
CA THR A 351 21.19 -17.00 -0.56
C THR A 351 22.62 -16.85 -1.08
N GLY A 352 23.30 -17.98 -1.32
CA GLY A 352 24.75 -18.09 -1.43
C GLY A 352 25.48 -17.01 -2.23
N ALA A 353 26.72 -16.73 -1.82
CA ALA A 353 27.70 -15.83 -2.43
C ALA A 353 27.33 -14.34 -2.56
N GLN A 354 26.18 -13.88 -2.05
CA GLN A 354 25.97 -12.44 -1.85
C GLN A 354 26.90 -11.97 -0.73
N THR A 355 27.97 -11.29 -1.14
CA THR A 355 28.89 -10.56 -0.27
C THR A 355 28.11 -9.54 0.57
N ILE A 356 28.80 -8.90 1.53
CA ILE A 356 28.27 -7.79 2.33
C ILE A 356 28.11 -6.56 1.41
N ASP A 357 27.39 -6.69 0.31
CA ASP A 357 27.20 -5.62 -0.63
C ASP A 357 26.16 -4.66 -0.05
N THR A 358 26.61 -3.45 0.25
CA THR A 358 25.77 -2.33 0.70
C THR A 358 24.80 -1.86 -0.38
N LYS A 359 24.91 -2.37 -1.62
CA LYS A 359 24.08 -1.97 -2.75
C LYS A 359 22.84 -2.84 -2.98
N GLY A 360 22.72 -3.98 -2.28
CA GLY A 360 21.53 -4.86 -2.41
C GLY A 360 20.30 -4.35 -1.62
N PRO A 361 19.15 -5.04 -1.73
CA PRO A 361 17.89 -4.66 -1.07
C PRO A 361 18.02 -4.44 0.44
N ILE A 362 18.85 -5.26 1.10
CA ILE A 362 19.14 -5.13 2.53
C ILE A 362 19.91 -3.85 2.84
N GLY A 363 20.90 -3.51 2.01
CA GLY A 363 21.67 -2.28 2.15
C GLY A 363 20.79 -1.05 1.96
N TYR A 364 19.89 -1.11 0.98
CA TYR A 364 18.89 -0.09 0.73
C TYR A 364 17.92 0.09 1.91
N LEU A 365 17.40 -1.00 2.49
CA LEU A 365 16.55 -0.97 3.69
C LEU A 365 17.28 -0.30 4.87
N ILE A 366 18.51 -0.74 5.18
CA ILE A 366 19.33 -0.17 6.26
C ILE A 366 19.57 1.32 6.04
N HIS A 367 19.97 1.69 4.83
CA HIS A 367 20.25 3.08 4.48
C HIS A 367 19.01 3.96 4.67
N THR A 368 17.86 3.50 4.16
CA THR A 368 16.62 4.27 4.24
C THR A 368 16.11 4.42 5.67
N ALA A 369 16.19 3.37 6.49
CA ALA A 369 15.88 3.46 7.92
C ALA A 369 16.79 4.46 8.66
N ILE A 370 18.08 4.48 8.33
CA ILE A 370 19.02 5.48 8.85
C ILE A 370 18.63 6.90 8.41
N SER A 371 18.27 7.08 7.14
CA SER A 371 17.86 8.39 6.62
C SER A 371 16.60 8.92 7.30
N ILE A 372 15.65 8.06 7.67
CA ILE A 372 14.47 8.44 8.46
C ILE A 372 14.89 9.08 9.80
N ILE A 373 15.83 8.47 10.52
CA ILE A 373 16.32 8.99 11.80
C ILE A 373 17.07 10.32 11.58
N GLN A 374 17.85 10.41 10.51
CA GLN A 374 18.57 11.63 10.15
C GLN A 374 17.64 12.80 9.88
N VAL A 375 16.52 12.59 9.18
CA VAL A 375 15.51 13.65 8.92
C VAL A 375 15.04 14.27 10.23
N PHE A 376 14.72 13.47 11.25
CA PHE A 376 14.32 14.02 12.54
C PHE A 376 15.41 14.84 13.22
N ARG A 377 16.69 14.45 13.11
CA ARG A 377 17.82 15.21 13.69
C ARG A 377 17.94 16.62 13.12
N THR A 378 17.48 16.84 11.90
CA THR A 378 17.56 18.17 11.27
C THR A 378 16.60 19.18 11.91
N ALA A 379 15.52 18.72 12.55
CA ALA A 379 14.47 19.59 13.10
C ALA A 379 14.19 19.39 14.61
N ILE A 380 14.62 18.28 15.19
CA ILE A 380 14.36 17.88 16.58
C ILE A 380 15.71 17.71 17.30
N SER A 381 15.78 18.11 18.58
CA SER A 381 17.02 17.99 19.36
C SER A 381 17.44 16.53 19.48
N SER A 382 18.75 16.27 19.39
CA SER A 382 19.31 14.92 19.51
C SER A 382 18.87 14.24 20.82
N THR A 383 18.82 14.98 21.93
CA THR A 383 18.37 14.49 23.25
C THR A 383 16.93 13.95 23.24
N CYS A 384 16.05 14.60 22.48
CA CYS A 384 14.63 14.23 22.37
C CYS A 384 14.47 12.94 21.55
N ILE A 385 15.23 12.81 20.47
CA ILE A 385 15.24 11.62 19.61
C ILE A 385 15.88 10.44 20.38
N GLU A 386 17.03 10.68 21.03
CA GLU A 386 17.73 9.68 21.84
C GLU A 386 16.81 9.11 22.92
N HIS A 387 16.12 9.96 23.68
CA HIS A 387 15.20 9.53 24.73
C HIS A 387 14.12 8.57 24.21
N ARG A 388 13.57 8.84 23.02
CA ARG A 388 12.50 8.04 22.41
C ARG A 388 12.99 6.67 21.92
N PHE A 389 14.16 6.60 21.30
CA PHE A 389 14.72 5.34 20.80
C PHE A 389 15.53 4.56 21.84
N ARG A 390 15.81 5.15 23.02
CA ARG A 390 16.68 4.55 24.05
C ARG A 390 16.21 3.16 24.47
N HIS A 391 14.90 2.98 24.66
CA HIS A 391 14.34 1.71 25.11
C HIS A 391 14.58 0.61 24.07
N ASP A 392 14.18 0.83 22.82
CA ASP A 392 14.30 -0.15 21.74
C ASP A 392 15.76 -0.53 21.48
N ILE A 393 16.63 0.48 21.39
CA ILE A 393 18.06 0.26 21.16
C ILE A 393 18.68 -0.50 22.33
N GLY A 394 18.38 -0.10 23.57
CA GLY A 394 18.88 -0.80 24.76
C GLY A 394 18.45 -2.26 24.81
N GLY A 395 17.20 -2.54 24.44
CA GLY A 395 16.67 -3.90 24.33
C GLY A 395 17.42 -4.74 23.29
N TRP A 396 17.68 -4.19 22.10
CA TRP A 396 18.43 -4.89 21.05
C TRP A 396 19.90 -5.07 21.38
N ILE A 397 20.54 -4.07 22.00
CA ILE A 397 21.90 -4.23 22.51
C ILE A 397 21.91 -5.40 23.49
N ALA A 398 21.05 -5.39 24.52
CA ALA A 398 20.99 -6.47 25.50
C ALA A 398 20.70 -7.85 24.86
N PHE A 399 19.80 -7.92 23.87
CA PHE A 399 19.51 -9.14 23.13
C PHE A 399 20.74 -9.66 22.39
N LEU A 400 21.35 -8.82 21.54
CA LEU A 400 22.55 -9.20 20.81
C LEU A 400 23.70 -9.53 21.75
N GLU A 401 23.77 -8.87 22.88
CA GLU A 401 24.83 -9.08 23.85
C GLU A 401 24.75 -10.40 24.60
N ASN A 402 23.54 -10.92 24.81
CA ASN A 402 23.28 -12.13 25.61
C ASN A 402 23.07 -13.38 24.77
N SER A 403 22.63 -13.25 23.51
CA SER A 403 22.50 -14.38 22.57
C SER A 403 23.80 -15.18 22.25
N PRO A 404 25.04 -14.62 22.30
CA PRO A 404 26.28 -15.35 21.98
C PRO A 404 26.67 -16.47 22.94
N ARG A 405 25.96 -16.60 24.07
CA ARG A 405 26.14 -17.76 24.98
C ARG A 405 25.52 -19.05 24.40
N VAL A 406 24.73 -18.93 23.34
CA VAL A 406 24.29 -20.03 22.48
C VAL A 406 25.20 -20.01 21.25
N ILE A 407 25.86 -21.13 20.93
CA ILE A 407 26.75 -21.27 19.76
C ILE A 407 25.98 -20.80 18.51
N ILE A 408 26.29 -19.60 18.00
CA ILE A 408 25.66 -19.07 16.78
C ILE A 408 26.12 -19.98 15.64
N PRO A 409 25.22 -20.73 14.99
CA PRO A 409 25.61 -21.58 13.88
C PRO A 409 26.27 -20.72 12.79
N LYS A 410 27.26 -21.26 12.06
CA LYS A 410 28.00 -20.49 11.04
C LYS A 410 27.08 -19.77 10.03
N SER A 411 25.89 -20.34 9.78
CA SER A 411 24.83 -19.76 8.94
C SER A 411 24.25 -18.43 9.45
N HIS A 412 24.30 -18.13 10.75
CA HIS A 412 23.72 -16.92 11.35
C HIS A 412 24.72 -15.79 11.61
N ARG A 413 26.02 -16.01 11.34
CA ARG A 413 27.07 -15.00 11.57
C ARG A 413 26.89 -13.75 10.70
N PHE A 414 26.40 -13.90 9.47
CA PHE A 414 26.22 -12.77 8.55
C PHE A 414 25.02 -11.87 8.92
N PRO A 415 23.80 -12.40 9.16
CA PRO A 415 22.69 -11.63 9.72
C PRO A 415 23.08 -10.82 10.96
N TRP A 416 23.83 -11.45 11.86
CA TRP A 416 24.31 -10.84 13.09
C TRP A 416 25.23 -9.64 12.88
N MET A 417 26.21 -9.76 11.98
CA MET A 417 27.10 -8.65 11.65
C MET A 417 26.34 -7.47 11.04
N ARG A 418 25.29 -7.72 10.24
CA ARG A 418 24.44 -6.67 9.68
C ARG A 418 23.64 -5.95 10.77
N CYS A 419 23.07 -6.69 11.71
CA CYS A 419 22.38 -6.16 12.89
C CYS A 419 23.29 -5.24 13.72
N ASN A 420 24.48 -5.72 14.07
CA ASN A 420 25.47 -4.91 14.80
C ASN A 420 25.84 -3.62 14.06
N ARG A 421 26.05 -3.70 12.74
CA ARG A 421 26.39 -2.53 11.93
C ARG A 421 25.25 -1.51 11.89
N PHE A 422 24.01 -1.98 11.74
CA PHE A 422 22.84 -1.10 11.74
C PHE A 422 22.66 -0.41 13.10
N LEU A 423 22.73 -1.16 14.21
CA LEU A 423 22.61 -0.58 15.55
C LEU A 423 23.74 0.40 15.87
N SER A 424 24.99 0.04 15.56
CA SER A 424 26.15 0.91 15.78
C SER A 424 25.97 2.25 15.06
N ARG A 425 25.59 2.23 13.77
CA ARG A 425 25.29 3.45 13.02
C ARG A 425 24.12 4.23 13.63
N THR A 426 23.09 3.55 14.08
CA THR A 426 21.93 4.17 14.73
C THR A 426 22.34 4.89 16.02
N VAL A 427 23.18 4.28 16.86
CA VAL A 427 23.62 4.90 18.12
C VAL A 427 24.53 6.10 17.89
N VAL A 428 25.45 6.01 16.93
CA VAL A 428 26.26 7.17 16.50
C VAL A 428 25.36 8.31 16.03
N LEU A 429 24.31 7.96 15.29
CA LEU A 429 23.30 8.94 14.86
C LEU A 429 22.45 9.49 16.00
N LEU A 430 22.41 8.87 17.17
CA LEU A 430 21.69 9.44 18.31
C LEU A 430 22.62 10.22 19.25
N GLY A 431 23.89 10.40 18.87
CA GLY A 431 24.88 11.12 19.67
C GLY A 431 25.63 10.23 20.66
N GLY A 432 25.47 8.90 20.59
CA GLY A 432 26.32 7.97 21.32
C GLY A 432 27.71 7.87 20.68
N GLY A 433 28.74 7.64 21.50
CA GLY A 433 30.09 7.40 21.00
C GLY A 433 30.19 6.10 20.19
N GLU A 434 30.96 6.11 19.10
CA GLU A 434 31.28 4.91 18.30
C GLU A 434 31.85 3.77 19.17
N SER A 435 32.53 4.14 20.25
CA SER A 435 33.14 3.26 21.25
C SER A 435 32.14 2.39 22.01
N ALA A 436 30.84 2.69 21.99
CA ALA A 436 29.81 1.87 22.64
C ALA A 436 29.64 0.49 22.00
N PHE A 437 29.99 0.31 20.71
CA PHE A 437 29.83 -0.96 19.98
C PHE A 437 31.13 -1.65 19.59
N ASP A 438 32.28 -1.00 19.80
CA ASP A 438 33.57 -1.54 19.37
C ASP A 438 34.07 -2.71 20.26
N ASN A 439 33.26 -3.11 21.24
CA ASN A 439 33.50 -4.22 22.19
C ASN A 439 34.82 -4.12 22.98
N ARG A 440 35.59 -3.05 22.83
CA ARG A 440 36.86 -2.83 23.53
C ARG A 440 36.66 -1.79 24.62
N CYS A 441 36.83 -2.23 25.85
CA CYS A 441 37.01 -1.32 26.97
C CYS A 441 38.23 -0.44 26.71
N VAL A 442 38.10 0.87 26.88
CA VAL A 442 39.22 1.83 26.77
C VAL A 442 40.30 1.55 27.83
N ASN A 443 39.98 0.85 28.92
CA ASN A 443 40.99 0.40 29.88
C ASN A 443 41.85 -0.73 29.27
N PRO A 444 43.15 -0.48 28.99
CA PRO A 444 44.03 -1.44 28.31
C PRO A 444 44.33 -2.68 29.15
N ARG A 445 43.95 -2.69 30.44
CA ARG A 445 44.09 -3.81 31.37
C ARG A 445 42.75 -4.48 31.70
N CYS A 446 41.63 -4.15 31.04
CA CYS A 446 40.37 -4.89 31.24
C CYS A 446 40.61 -6.35 30.79
N PRO A 447 40.54 -7.35 31.69
CA PRO A 447 40.91 -8.73 31.40
C PRO A 447 39.83 -9.49 30.59
N GLY A 448 38.66 -8.89 30.40
CA GLY A 448 37.57 -9.45 29.61
C GLY A 448 37.59 -8.96 28.17
N SER A 449 37.36 -9.87 27.22
CA SER A 449 37.12 -9.54 25.79
C SER A 449 35.76 -8.90 25.52
N MET A 450 35.11 -8.30 26.53
CA MET A 450 33.76 -7.74 26.37
C MET A 450 33.53 -6.41 27.12
N LYS A 451 33.14 -5.44 26.26
CA LYS A 451 32.05 -4.45 26.39
C LYS A 451 32.33 -3.22 27.22
N ALA A 452 31.71 -2.12 26.84
CA ALA A 452 31.66 -0.91 27.65
C ALA A 452 30.23 -0.72 28.21
N ALA A 453 30.10 -0.75 29.53
CA ALA A 453 28.84 -0.52 30.26
C ALA A 453 28.72 0.92 30.80
N TYR A 454 29.79 1.72 30.66
CA TYR A 454 29.89 3.07 31.21
C TYR A 454 30.56 4.01 30.21
N THR A 455 29.95 5.16 29.94
CA THR A 455 30.54 6.22 29.12
C THR A 455 30.92 7.42 30.00
N ALA A 456 32.18 7.84 29.95
CA ALA A 456 32.65 9.06 30.59
C ALA A 456 33.55 9.82 29.59
N SER A 457 33.24 11.10 29.34
CA SER A 457 34.02 11.94 28.42
C SER A 457 34.27 11.29 27.05
N ASP A 458 33.22 10.77 26.42
CA ASP A 458 33.24 10.06 25.12
C ASP A 458 34.07 8.76 25.06
N LEU A 459 34.60 8.29 26.19
CA LEU A 459 35.32 7.03 26.33
C LEU A 459 34.44 5.96 26.97
N ALA A 460 34.55 4.71 26.47
CA ALA A 460 33.68 3.62 26.84
C ALA A 460 34.42 2.56 27.70
N TYR A 461 33.87 2.22 28.87
CA TYR A 461 34.50 1.35 29.88
C TYR A 461 33.63 0.16 30.28
N CYS A 462 34.25 -1.01 30.48
CA CYS A 462 33.58 -2.28 30.84
C CYS A 462 32.89 -2.30 32.21
N SER A 463 33.23 -1.36 33.08
CA SER A 463 32.60 -1.18 34.40
C SER A 463 33.00 0.18 34.98
N VAL A 464 32.28 0.64 36.02
CA VAL A 464 32.68 1.80 36.84
C VAL A 464 34.10 1.65 37.38
N GLN A 465 34.48 0.42 37.77
CA GLN A 465 35.82 0.11 38.26
C GLN A 465 36.88 0.26 37.16
N CYS A 466 36.56 -0.08 35.90
CA CYS A 466 37.46 0.14 34.78
C CYS A 466 37.58 1.61 34.38
N CYS A 467 36.51 2.40 34.50
CA CYS A 467 36.54 3.86 34.36
C CYS A 467 37.43 4.48 35.45
N ALA A 468 37.18 4.17 36.72
CA ALA A 468 37.96 4.71 37.85
C ALA A 468 39.45 4.35 37.75
N ARG A 469 39.78 3.10 37.36
CA ARG A 469 41.17 2.67 37.17
C ARG A 469 41.86 3.35 35.99
N ALA A 470 41.13 3.71 34.94
CA ALA A 470 41.68 4.48 33.82
C ALA A 470 41.91 5.95 34.19
N CYS A 471 40.99 6.56 34.94
CA CYS A 471 41.14 7.94 35.44
C CYS A 471 42.31 8.10 36.42
N HIS A 472 42.61 7.08 37.24
CA HIS A 472 43.77 7.12 38.15
C HIS A 472 45.14 6.98 37.45
N GLN A 473 45.18 6.54 36.19
CA GLN A 473 46.44 6.35 35.45
C GLN A 473 46.91 7.60 34.70
N TYR A 474 46.06 8.62 34.56
CA TYR A 474 46.43 9.91 34.00
C TYR A 474 46.14 11.02 35.03
N PRO A 475 46.95 11.18 36.09
CA PRO A 475 46.68 12.20 37.09
C PRO A 475 46.85 13.63 36.57
N ASN A 476 47.59 13.87 35.47
CA ASN A 476 47.80 15.20 34.90
C ASN A 476 48.29 15.07 33.45
N VAL A 477 47.54 15.60 32.50
CA VAL A 477 48.08 16.23 31.29
C VAL A 477 47.25 17.49 31.11
N ASP A 478 47.85 18.63 31.44
CA ASP A 478 47.38 19.96 31.02
C ASP A 478 47.38 20.10 29.50
#